data_AF-A0A928T4Z0-F1
#
_entry.id   AF-A0A928T4Z0-F1
#
_cell.length_a   1.000
_cell.length_b   1.000
_cell.length_c   1.000
_cell.angle_alpha   90.00
_cell.angle_beta   90.00
_cell.angle_gamma   90.00
#
_symmetry.space_group_name_H-M   'P 1'
#
loop_
_entity.id
_entity.type
_entity.pdbx_description
1 polymer ?
#
loop_
_entity_poly.entity_id
_entity_poly.type
_entity_poly.pdbx_seq_one_letter_code
_entity_poly.pdbx_strand_id
1 'polypeptide(L)'
;MMTPRVNQPASPRHGWVSPVLWSLGFVACLVAACVFSPDLREIVFEGLGYMWAFFTTPFILEASVFFIGICVVLIINNLRMEREGDGWVEMEVKNDTPGEKEAAGQAE
;
A
#
# COMPACT_ATOMS: atom_id res chain seq x y z
N MET A 1 -12.16 1.68 40.15
CA MET A 1 -12.40 3.08 39.76
C MET A 1 -12.20 3.16 38.26
N MET A 2 -13.29 3.19 37.49
CA MET A 2 -13.28 3.05 36.03
C MET A 2 -13.41 4.46 35.44
N THR A 3 -12.37 4.95 34.77
CA THR A 3 -12.42 6.24 34.10
C THR A 3 -13.25 6.11 32.81
N PRO A 4 -14.15 7.06 32.51
CA PRO A 4 -14.89 7.04 31.25
C PRO A 4 -13.94 7.36 30.09
N ARG A 5 -13.98 6.59 29.00
CA ARG A 5 -13.34 6.99 27.74
C ARG A 5 -14.08 8.22 27.21
N VAL A 6 -13.36 9.33 27.09
CA VAL A 6 -13.84 10.53 26.40
C VAL A 6 -14.02 10.16 24.92
N ASN A 7 -15.25 10.26 24.42
CA ASN A 7 -15.53 10.13 22.99
C ASN A 7 -14.95 11.34 22.27
N GLN A 8 -13.84 11.13 21.56
CA GLN A 8 -13.20 12.17 20.75
C GLN A 8 -14.01 12.35 19.46
N PRO A 9 -14.49 13.57 19.13
CA PRO A 9 -15.17 13.80 17.86
C PRO A 9 -14.17 13.58 16.71
N ALA A 10 -14.57 12.79 15.71
CA ALA A 10 -13.77 12.56 14.51
C ALA A 10 -13.47 13.90 13.83
N SER A 11 -12.19 14.24 13.69
CA SER A 11 -11.73 15.42 12.95
C SER A 11 -12.25 15.36 11.50
N PRO A 12 -12.80 16.46 10.95
CA PRO A 12 -13.24 16.49 9.55
C PRO A 12 -12.04 16.26 8.64
N ARG A 13 -12.21 15.35 7.68
CA ARG A 13 -11.19 14.76 6.80
C ARG A 13 -10.68 15.73 5.70
N HIS A 14 -10.43 16.99 6.06
CA HIS A 14 -10.11 18.12 5.15
C HIS A 14 -8.69 18.08 4.55
N GLY A 15 -7.82 17.17 4.99
CA GLY A 15 -6.43 17.10 4.51
C GLY A 15 -6.27 16.73 3.02
N TRP A 16 -7.25 16.03 2.43
CA TRP A 16 -7.16 15.55 1.05
C TRP A 16 -7.83 16.47 0.01
N VAL A 17 -8.65 17.43 0.43
CA VAL A 17 -9.36 18.32 -0.51
C VAL A 17 -8.41 19.33 -1.15
N SER A 18 -7.48 19.87 -0.36
CA SER A 18 -6.47 20.83 -0.82
C SER A 18 -5.59 20.29 -1.96
N PRO A 19 -4.92 19.12 -1.85
CA PRO A 19 -4.09 18.61 -2.93
C PRO A 19 -4.91 18.24 -4.18
N VAL A 20 -6.15 17.79 -4.02
CA VAL A 20 -7.04 17.47 -5.15
C VAL A 20 -7.45 18.72 -5.91
N LEU A 21 -7.73 19.82 -5.21
CA LEU A 21 -8.04 21.10 -5.87
C LEU A 21 -6.83 21.66 -6.61
N TRP A 22 -5.63 21.56 -6.03
CA TRP A 22 -4.39 21.99 -6.69
C TRP A 22 -4.08 21.17 -7.94
N SER A 23 -4.25 19.85 -7.89
CA SER A 23 -4.03 19.00 -9.07
C SER A 23 -5.05 19.29 -10.17
N LEU A 24 -6.33 19.47 -9.81
CA LEU A 24 -7.37 19.79 -10.78
C LEU A 24 -7.15 21.16 -11.44
N GLY A 25 -6.74 22.17 -10.66
CA GLY A 25 -6.38 23.48 -11.17
C GLY A 25 -5.18 23.44 -12.12
N PHE A 26 -4.14 22.65 -11.78
CA PHE A 26 -2.99 22.45 -12.64
C PHE A 26 -3.37 21.80 -13.97
N VAL A 27 -4.18 20.74 -13.93
CA VAL A 27 -4.66 20.05 -15.13
C VAL A 27 -5.50 20.99 -15.99
N ALA A 28 -6.40 21.77 -15.39
CA ALA A 28 -7.22 22.74 -16.12
C ALA A 28 -6.36 23.82 -16.81
N CYS A 29 -5.32 24.30 -16.13
CA CYS A 29 -4.36 25.25 -16.69
C CYS A 29 -3.58 24.64 -17.87
N LEU A 30 -3.09 23.42 -17.72
CA LEU A 30 -2.36 22.70 -18.77
C LEU A 30 -3.25 22.46 -20.01
N VAL A 31 -4.51 22.06 -19.79
CA VAL A 31 -5.50 21.90 -20.87
C VAL A 31 -5.76 23.22 -21.56
N ALA A 32 -5.98 24.31 -20.82
CA ALA A 32 -6.17 25.64 -21.39
C ALA A 32 -4.96 26.06 -22.24
N ALA A 33 -3.73 25.87 -21.74
CA ALA A 33 -2.51 26.18 -22.46
C ALA A 33 -2.40 25.40 -23.79
N CYS A 34 -2.80 24.13 -23.81
CA CYS A 34 -2.83 23.31 -25.03
C CYS A 34 -3.94 23.73 -26.02
N VAL A 35 -5.01 24.37 -25.55
CA VAL A 35 -6.08 24.90 -26.42
C VAL A 35 -5.67 26.22 -27.07
N PHE A 36 -5.01 27.10 -26.31
CA PHE A 36 -4.64 28.44 -26.79
C PHE A 36 -3.34 28.46 -27.60
N SER A 37 -2.44 27.48 -27.44
CA SER A 37 -1.18 27.42 -28.16
C SER A 37 -1.01 26.09 -28.91
N PRO A 38 -0.92 26.11 -30.25
CA PRO A 38 -0.69 24.90 -31.04
C PRO A 38 0.68 24.27 -30.77
N ASP A 39 1.72 25.09 -30.54
CA ASP A 39 3.08 24.60 -30.29
C ASP A 39 3.16 23.81 -28.98
N LEU A 40 2.48 24.28 -27.92
CA LEU A 40 2.42 23.57 -26.64
C LEU A 40 1.67 22.25 -26.77
N ARG A 41 0.60 22.23 -27.56
CA ARG A 41 -0.17 21.01 -27.82
C ARG A 41 0.72 19.95 -28.47
N GLU A 42 1.48 20.32 -29.50
CA GLU A 42 2.36 19.40 -30.21
C GLU A 42 3.43 18.81 -29.28
N ILE A 43 4.12 19.66 -28.51
CA ILE A 43 5.15 19.22 -27.54
C ILE A 43 4.56 18.27 -26.49
N VAL A 44 3.36 18.58 -25.97
CA VAL A 44 2.69 17.73 -24.97
C VAL A 44 2.33 16.37 -25.55
N PHE A 45 1.79 16.31 -26.78
CA PHE A 45 1.46 15.04 -27.41
C PHE A 45 2.70 14.22 -27.80
N GLU A 46 3.76 14.87 -28.27
CA GLU A 46 5.03 14.21 -28.54
C GLU A 46 5.64 13.62 -27.26
N GLY A 47 5.69 14.42 -26.19
CA GLY A 47 6.14 13.99 -24.87
C GLY A 47 5.30 12.83 -24.31
N LEU A 48 3.98 12.88 -24.47
CA LEU A 48 3.09 11.79 -24.08
C LEU A 48 3.37 10.51 -24.90
N GLY A 49 3.66 10.65 -26.19
CA GLY A 49 4.05 9.54 -27.05
C GLY A 49 5.34 8.86 -26.57
N TYR A 50 6.37 9.63 -26.24
CA TYR A 50 7.61 9.08 -25.70
C TYR A 50 7.42 8.41 -24.33
N MET A 51 6.63 9.02 -23.44
CA MET A 51 6.30 8.40 -22.15
C MET A 51 5.55 7.09 -22.36
N TRP A 52 4.57 7.06 -23.26
CA TRP A 52 3.82 5.85 -23.58
C TRP A 52 4.73 4.74 -24.08
N ALA A 53 5.60 5.06 -25.06
CA ALA A 53 6.57 4.12 -25.58
C ALA A 53 7.46 3.55 -24.47
N PHE A 54 7.94 4.41 -23.56
CA PHE A 54 8.72 3.98 -22.39
C PHE A 54 7.92 3.04 -21.48
N PHE A 55 6.70 3.40 -21.07
CA PHE A 55 5.87 2.55 -20.20
C PHE A 55 5.49 1.20 -20.83
N THR A 56 5.39 1.14 -22.15
CA THR A 56 5.10 -0.11 -22.89
C THR A 56 6.33 -0.96 -23.18
N THR A 57 7.52 -0.58 -22.70
CA THR A 57 8.71 -1.44 -22.82
C THR A 57 8.46 -2.79 -22.12
N PRO A 58 8.98 -3.90 -22.68
CA PRO A 58 8.71 -5.24 -22.16
C PRO A 58 9.10 -5.37 -20.68
N PHE A 59 10.24 -4.78 -20.30
CA PHE A 59 10.70 -4.77 -18.90
C PHE A 59 9.74 -4.07 -17.95
N ILE A 60 9.21 -2.88 -18.30
CA ILE A 60 8.31 -2.14 -17.42
C ILE A 60 6.97 -2.88 -17.29
N LEU A 61 6.45 -3.43 -18.38
CA LEU A 61 5.23 -4.23 -18.34
C LEU A 61 5.41 -5.48 -17.47
N GLU A 62 6.50 -6.23 -17.64
CA GLU A 62 6.81 -7.40 -16.82
C GLU A 62 6.96 -7.05 -15.34
N ALA A 63 7.73 -6.00 -15.02
CA ALA A 63 7.90 -5.53 -13.66
C ALA A 63 6.57 -5.10 -13.05
N SER A 64 5.75 -4.36 -13.78
CA SER A 64 4.43 -3.92 -13.30
C SER A 64 3.52 -5.09 -12.98
N VAL A 65 3.46 -6.10 -13.85
CA VAL A 65 2.68 -7.33 -13.63
C VAL A 65 3.20 -8.09 -12.41
N PHE A 66 4.51 -8.21 -12.26
CA PHE A 66 5.13 -8.85 -11.09
C PHE A 66 4.77 -8.14 -9.78
N PHE A 67 4.92 -6.81 -9.72
CA PHE A 67 4.57 -6.02 -8.53
C PHE A 67 3.08 -6.09 -8.22
N ILE A 68 2.20 -5.96 -9.23
CA ILE A 68 0.76 -6.11 -9.06
C ILE A 68 0.43 -7.51 -8.52
N GLY A 69 1.04 -8.55 -9.07
CA GLY A 69 0.87 -9.93 -8.60
C GLY A 69 1.25 -10.09 -7.12
N ILE A 70 2.38 -9.54 -6.70
CA ILE A 70 2.79 -9.53 -5.28
C ILE A 70 1.78 -8.78 -4.41
N CYS A 71 1.36 -7.58 -4.81
CA CYS A 71 0.38 -6.81 -4.06
C CYS A 71 -0.93 -7.58 -3.88
N VAL A 72 -1.40 -8.26 -4.92
CA VAL A 72 -2.61 -9.09 -4.87
C VAL A 72 -2.45 -10.25 -3.88
N VAL A 73 -1.32 -10.97 -3.92
CA VAL A 73 -1.05 -12.06 -2.97
C VAL A 73 -1.03 -11.54 -1.53
N LEU A 74 -0.35 -10.42 -1.28
CA LEU A 74 -0.29 -9.81 0.05
C LEU A 74 -1.68 -9.35 0.54
N ILE A 75 -2.47 -8.74 -0.32
CA ILE A 75 -3.85 -8.31 0.02
C ILE A 75 -4.71 -9.52 0.36
N ILE A 76 -4.68 -10.57 -0.48
CA ILE A 76 -5.44 -11.80 -0.23
C ILE A 76 -4.98 -12.46 1.07
N ASN A 77 -3.68 -12.51 1.33
CA ASN A 77 -3.15 -13.07 2.56
C ASN A 77 -3.62 -12.27 3.78
N ASN A 78 -3.56 -10.95 3.73
CA ASN A 78 -4.03 -10.11 4.82
C ASN A 78 -5.54 -10.28 5.06
N LEU A 79 -6.35 -10.32 4.00
CA LEU A 79 -7.79 -10.59 4.09
C LEU A 79 -8.10 -11.97 4.68
N ARG A 80 -7.26 -12.96 4.41
CA ARG A 80 -7.37 -14.29 5.02
C ARG A 80 -7.00 -14.26 6.49
N MET A 81 -5.89 -13.62 6.86
CA MET A 81 -5.45 -13.48 8.25
C MET A 81 -6.51 -12.80 9.12
N GLU A 82 -7.21 -11.79 8.59
CA GLU A 82 -8.32 -11.13 9.29
C GLU A 82 -9.52 -12.06 9.55
N ARG A 83 -9.75 -13.07 8.71
CA ARG A 83 -10.90 -13.98 8.82
C ARG A 83 -10.60 -15.26 9.59
N GLU A 84 -9.47 -15.88 9.31
CA GLU A 84 -9.13 -17.25 9.74
C GLU A 84 -8.09 -17.27 10.87
N GLY A 85 -7.46 -16.13 11.18
CA GLY A 85 -6.34 -16.08 12.12
C GLY A 85 -5.03 -16.58 11.50
N ASP A 86 -3.94 -16.53 12.28
CA ASP A 86 -2.60 -16.96 11.85
C ASP A 86 -2.53 -18.50 11.76
N GLY A 87 -2.99 -19.04 10.64
CA GLY A 87 -3.09 -20.49 10.41
C GLY A 87 -1.88 -21.11 9.72
N TRP A 88 -0.77 -20.40 9.54
CA TRP A 88 0.40 -20.91 8.80
C TRP A 88 1.57 -21.30 9.68
N VAL A 89 1.67 -20.76 10.90
CA VAL A 89 2.75 -21.09 11.83
C VAL A 89 2.14 -21.29 13.21
N GLU A 90 1.75 -22.53 13.51
CA GLU A 90 1.65 -22.96 14.90
C GLU A 90 3.07 -22.87 15.49
N MET A 91 3.35 -21.81 16.26
CA MET A 91 4.51 -21.84 17.12
C MET A 91 4.24 -22.90 18.18
N GLU A 92 4.82 -24.08 18.01
CA GLU A 92 4.96 -25.04 19.10
C GLU A 92 5.70 -24.33 20.22
N VAL A 93 4.95 -23.75 21.15
CA VAL A 93 5.49 -23.35 22.44
C VAL A 93 5.85 -24.67 23.09
N LYS A 94 7.11 -25.08 22.97
CA LYS A 94 7.69 -26.07 23.87
C LYS A 94 7.48 -25.50 25.26
N ASN A 95 6.43 -25.98 25.93
CA ASN A 95 6.30 -25.87 27.36
C ASN A 95 7.42 -26.77 27.92
N ASP A 96 8.65 -26.25 27.93
CA ASP A 96 9.69 -26.71 28.83
C ASP A 96 9.13 -26.42 30.22
N THR A 97 8.33 -27.36 30.73
CA THR A 97 7.81 -27.32 32.08
C THR A 97 9.04 -27.20 32.99
N PRO A 98 9.15 -26.17 33.83
CA PRO A 98 10.37 -25.89 34.61
C PRO A 98 10.71 -26.96 35.67
N GLY A 99 10.06 -28.13 35.65
CA GLY A 99 10.31 -29.24 36.58
C GLY A 99 10.98 -30.47 35.98
N GLU A 100 11.15 -30.57 34.65
CA GLU A 100 11.72 -31.80 34.04
C GLU A 100 13.25 -31.79 34.01
N LYS A 101 13.88 -30.60 34.03
CA LYS A 101 15.34 -30.46 34.08
C LYS A 101 15.94 -30.69 35.48
N GLU A 102 15.14 -30.57 36.55
CA GLU A 102 15.60 -30.85 37.92
C GLU A 102 15.59 -32.35 38.26
N ALA A 103 14.66 -33.14 37.68
CA ALA A 103 14.64 -34.59 37.88
C ALA A 103 15.73 -35.33 37.08
N ALA A 104 16.10 -34.81 35.91
CA ALA A 104 17.17 -35.39 35.09
C ALA A 104 18.59 -35.05 35.61
N GLY A 105 18.75 -33.93 36.33
CA GLY A 105 20.04 -33.50 36.90
C GLY A 105 20.35 -34.09 38.29
N GLN A 106 19.43 -34.85 38.90
CA GLN A 106 19.64 -35.56 40.17
C GLN A 106 19.88 -37.06 40.00
N ALA A 107 19.94 -37.55 38.76
CA ALA A 107 20.21 -38.95 38.44
C ALA A 107 21.61 -39.19 37.84
N GLU A 108 22.50 -38.19 37.88
CA GLU A 108 23.95 -38.33 37.67
C GLU A 108 24.74 -38.25 38.98
#